data_AF-A0ABD0XE42-F1
#
_entry.id   AF-A0ABD0XE42-F1
#
_cell.length_a   1.000
_cell.length_b   1.000
_cell.length_c   1.000
_cell.angle_alpha   90.00
_cell.angle_beta   90.00
_cell.angle_gamma   90.00
#
_symmetry.space_group_name_H-M   'P 1'
#
loop_
_entity.id
_entity.type
_entity.pdbx_description
1 polymer ?
#
loop_
_entity_poly.entity_id
_entity_poly.type
_entity_poly.pdbx_seq_one_letter_code
_entity_poly.pdbx_strand_id
1 'polypeptide(L)'
;MYDRAALFLQVAAPYSKPLVTLKPDANLRPGDQVALTCVAHGGYPEPIVVWQDGHGRNLTANSTPSLVANEDGLFSIHSVLTVSLEPTSTYSCRLTNPLLGEEGHASVTITGQNMVFPPVALWVTVGLAVCLLGLLIALAAVCRRKIKESCKEARAAKELEEAKELKEAKELEEAKELEEAKELEEAKELEEAKELKEAKELDEEESKIAMIPLKS
;
A
#
# COMPACT_ATOMS: atom_id res chain seq x y z
N MET A 1 17.57 -84.42 -47.17
CA MET A 1 16.89 -83.17 -46.78
C MET A 1 17.97 -82.26 -46.21
N TYR A 2 18.25 -81.13 -46.86
CA TYR A 2 19.15 -80.12 -46.28
C TYR A 2 18.29 -79.22 -45.38
N ASP A 3 18.55 -79.24 -44.08
CA ASP A 3 18.00 -78.25 -43.15
C ASP A 3 18.61 -76.89 -43.45
N ARG A 4 17.77 -75.90 -43.72
CA ARG A 4 18.19 -74.50 -43.84
C ARG A 4 18.14 -73.88 -42.45
N ALA A 5 19.31 -73.56 -41.91
CA ALA A 5 19.43 -72.66 -40.76
C ALA A 5 19.47 -71.21 -41.27
N ALA A 6 18.72 -70.31 -40.63
CA ALA A 6 18.77 -68.87 -40.88
C ALA A 6 19.47 -68.19 -39.70
N LEU A 7 20.46 -67.34 -40.00
CA LEU A 7 21.15 -66.51 -39.03
C LEU A 7 20.66 -65.06 -39.20
N PHE A 8 20.28 -64.41 -38.11
CA PHE A 8 19.97 -62.98 -38.09
C PHE A 8 21.16 -62.23 -37.49
N LEU A 9 21.71 -61.28 -38.24
CA LEU A 9 22.78 -60.39 -37.78
C LEU A 9 22.21 -58.99 -37.57
N GLN A 10 22.38 -58.44 -36.37
CA GLN A 10 22.09 -57.04 -36.08
C GLN A 10 23.40 -56.25 -35.98
N VAL A 11 23.41 -55.05 -36.55
CA VAL A 11 24.58 -54.17 -36.58
C VAL A 11 24.20 -52.86 -35.90
N ALA A 12 25.11 -52.33 -35.09
CA ALA A 12 24.97 -51.05 -34.42
C ALA A 12 26.30 -50.30 -34.44
N ALA A 13 26.21 -48.97 -34.49
CA ALA A 13 27.35 -48.07 -34.37
C ALA A 13 27.09 -47.07 -33.25
N PRO A 14 28.07 -46.82 -32.37
CA PRO A 14 27.93 -45.86 -31.28
C PRO A 14 27.86 -44.43 -31.83
N TYR A 15 27.07 -43.58 -31.18
CA TYR A 15 27.04 -42.15 -31.49
C TYR A 15 28.23 -41.45 -30.86
N SER A 16 28.68 -40.35 -31.48
CA SER A 16 29.59 -39.41 -30.85
C SER A 16 28.96 -38.83 -29.57
N LYS A 17 29.79 -38.33 -28.64
CA LYS A 17 29.28 -37.59 -27.47
C LYS A 17 28.40 -36.43 -27.95
N PRO A 18 27.17 -36.29 -27.43
CA PRO A 18 26.27 -35.23 -27.86
C PRO A 18 26.84 -33.87 -27.45
N LEU A 19 26.55 -32.85 -28.26
CA LEU A 19 26.88 -31.45 -27.98
C LEU A 19 25.60 -30.63 -27.97
N VAL A 20 25.40 -29.84 -26.91
CA VAL A 20 24.26 -28.92 -26.80
C VAL A 20 24.74 -27.50 -27.05
N THR A 21 24.05 -26.79 -27.96
CA THR A 21 24.32 -25.39 -28.28
C THR A 21 23.07 -24.55 -28.04
N LEU A 22 23.25 -23.28 -27.69
CA LEU A 22 22.18 -22.33 -27.40
C LEU A 22 22.15 -21.24 -28.48
N LYS A 23 20.96 -20.89 -28.99
CA LYS A 23 20.75 -19.76 -29.90
C LYS A 23 19.46 -18.99 -29.58
N PRO A 24 19.50 -17.65 -29.51
CA PRO A 24 20.69 -16.79 -29.46
C PRO A 24 21.49 -16.96 -28.15
N ASP A 25 22.80 -16.69 -28.15
CA ASP A 25 23.71 -16.83 -26.99
C ASP A 25 24.06 -15.48 -26.34
N ALA A 26 23.39 -14.40 -26.76
CA ALA A 26 23.71 -13.04 -26.32
C ALA A 26 22.44 -12.27 -25.92
N ASN A 27 22.60 -11.37 -24.93
CA ASN A 27 21.56 -10.45 -24.43
C ASN A 27 20.26 -11.12 -23.96
N LEU A 28 20.38 -12.33 -23.43
CA LEU A 28 19.25 -13.14 -22.98
C LEU A 28 18.64 -12.61 -21.68
N ARG A 29 17.32 -12.46 -21.67
CA ARG A 29 16.51 -12.10 -20.50
C ARG A 29 15.61 -13.26 -20.07
N PRO A 30 15.28 -13.38 -18.78
CA PRO A 30 14.25 -14.31 -18.34
C PRO A 30 12.94 -14.05 -19.09
N GLY A 31 12.32 -15.11 -19.62
CA GLY A 31 11.12 -15.06 -20.47
C GLY A 31 11.39 -15.08 -21.97
N ASP A 32 12.62 -14.83 -22.43
CA ASP A 32 12.95 -14.92 -23.85
C ASP A 32 12.82 -16.37 -24.34
N GLN A 33 12.33 -16.55 -25.57
CA GLN A 33 12.32 -17.85 -26.24
C GLN A 33 13.69 -18.13 -26.85
N VAL A 34 14.29 -19.25 -26.46
CA VAL A 34 15.58 -19.71 -26.99
C VAL A 34 15.46 -21.10 -27.58
N ALA A 35 16.31 -21.38 -28.56
CA ALA A 35 16.45 -22.68 -29.18
C ALA A 35 17.72 -23.38 -28.69
N LEU A 36 17.56 -24.53 -28.07
CA LEU A 36 18.61 -25.46 -27.69
C LEU A 36 18.76 -26.52 -28.78
N THR A 37 19.96 -26.72 -29.29
CA THR A 37 20.24 -27.72 -30.34
C THR A 37 21.19 -28.77 -29.82
N CYS A 38 20.75 -30.02 -29.76
CA CYS A 38 21.56 -31.19 -29.44
C CYS A 38 21.99 -31.91 -30.74
N VAL A 39 23.30 -32.12 -30.89
CA VAL A 39 23.88 -32.72 -32.08
C VAL A 39 24.77 -33.91 -31.71
N ALA A 40 24.64 -35.02 -32.44
CA ALA A 40 25.55 -36.17 -32.38
C ALA A 40 25.65 -36.85 -33.75
N HIS A 41 26.75 -37.56 -34.00
CA HIS A 41 27.10 -38.08 -35.33
C HIS A 41 27.52 -39.55 -35.29
N GLY A 42 27.47 -40.20 -36.46
CA GLY A 42 28.13 -41.48 -36.72
C GLY A 42 27.47 -42.71 -36.12
N GLY A 43 26.22 -42.61 -35.64
CA GLY A 43 25.55 -43.71 -34.96
C GLY A 43 24.57 -44.49 -35.83
N TYR A 44 24.27 -45.72 -35.43
CA TYR A 44 23.27 -46.57 -36.07
C TYR A 44 22.69 -47.57 -35.05
N PRO A 45 21.39 -47.86 -35.04
CA PRO A 45 20.32 -47.32 -35.90
C PRO A 45 19.83 -45.95 -35.38
N GLU A 46 18.61 -45.52 -35.74
CA GLU A 46 17.97 -44.32 -35.20
C GLU A 46 17.98 -44.32 -33.66
N PRO A 47 18.40 -43.22 -33.00
CA PRO A 47 18.52 -43.16 -31.56
C PRO A 47 17.25 -42.67 -30.88
N ILE A 48 17.12 -42.95 -29.58
CA ILE A 48 16.09 -42.33 -28.74
C ILE A 48 16.67 -41.05 -28.15
N VAL A 49 16.03 -39.91 -28.43
CA VAL A 49 16.42 -38.59 -27.89
C VAL A 49 15.44 -38.19 -26.79
N VAL A 50 15.94 -37.86 -25.61
CA VAL A 50 15.15 -37.37 -24.49
C VAL A 50 15.71 -36.04 -24.00
N TRP A 51 14.84 -35.03 -23.93
CA TRP A 51 15.15 -33.75 -23.32
C TRP A 51 14.61 -33.68 -21.89
N GLN A 52 15.41 -33.19 -20.96
CA GLN A 52 15.00 -32.94 -19.58
C GLN A 52 15.48 -31.58 -19.09
N ASP A 53 14.76 -30.98 -18.16
CA ASP A 53 15.25 -29.82 -17.41
C ASP A 53 15.99 -30.25 -16.13
N GLY A 54 16.54 -29.26 -15.40
CA GLY A 54 17.27 -29.47 -14.15
C GLY A 54 16.41 -30.05 -13.02
N HIS A 55 15.08 -30.04 -13.18
CA HIS A 55 14.12 -30.65 -12.27
C HIS A 55 13.73 -32.08 -12.72
N GLY A 56 14.29 -32.57 -13.83
CA GLY A 56 14.03 -33.91 -14.37
C GLY A 56 12.75 -34.02 -15.19
N ARG A 57 12.03 -32.92 -15.44
CA ARG A 57 10.80 -32.93 -16.24
C ARG A 57 11.13 -33.20 -17.70
N ASN A 58 10.39 -34.11 -18.31
CA ASN A 58 10.58 -34.49 -19.70
C ASN A 58 10.01 -33.40 -20.63
N LEU A 59 10.86 -32.84 -21.49
CA LEU A 59 10.53 -31.78 -22.45
C LEU A 59 10.55 -32.27 -23.91
N THR A 60 10.68 -33.59 -24.12
CA THR A 60 10.85 -34.18 -25.46
C THR A 60 9.69 -33.84 -26.41
N ALA A 61 8.46 -33.68 -25.89
CA ALA A 61 7.29 -33.31 -26.69
C ALA A 61 7.39 -31.92 -27.34
N ASN A 62 8.18 -31.01 -26.77
CA ASN A 62 8.41 -29.66 -27.30
C ASN A 62 9.64 -29.58 -28.21
N SER A 63 10.28 -30.73 -28.49
CA SER A 63 11.46 -30.81 -29.33
C SER A 63 11.12 -31.29 -30.73
N THR A 64 11.88 -30.81 -31.71
CA THR A 64 11.82 -31.26 -33.11
C THR A 64 13.12 -32.00 -33.44
N PRO A 65 13.14 -33.34 -33.44
CA PRO A 65 14.28 -34.11 -33.90
C PRO A 65 14.35 -34.14 -35.43
N SER A 66 15.56 -34.10 -35.97
CA SER A 66 15.84 -34.30 -37.39
C SER A 66 17.04 -35.23 -37.52
N LEU A 67 16.94 -36.17 -38.46
CA LEU A 67 17.92 -37.24 -38.65
C LEU A 67 18.40 -37.23 -40.10
N VAL A 68 19.71 -37.28 -40.29
CA VAL A 68 20.34 -37.31 -41.61
C VAL A 68 21.29 -38.49 -41.67
N ALA A 69 21.15 -39.34 -42.68
CA ALA A 69 22.09 -40.43 -42.94
C ALA A 69 23.21 -39.94 -43.87
N ASN A 70 24.45 -40.28 -43.54
CA ASN A 70 25.62 -40.07 -44.39
C ASN A 70 25.73 -41.18 -45.44
N GLU A 71 26.68 -41.05 -46.38
CA GLU A 71 26.94 -42.04 -47.45
C GLU A 71 27.27 -43.44 -46.89
N ASP A 72 27.88 -43.50 -45.70
CA ASP A 72 28.18 -44.75 -44.99
C ASP A 72 26.95 -45.40 -44.32
N GLY A 73 25.76 -44.82 -44.46
CA GLY A 73 24.53 -45.28 -43.80
C GLY A 73 24.44 -44.97 -42.29
N LEU A 74 25.40 -44.19 -41.77
CA LEU A 74 25.42 -43.73 -40.38
C LEU A 74 24.58 -42.46 -40.19
N PHE A 75 23.86 -42.38 -39.08
CA PHE A 75 22.98 -41.26 -38.75
C PHE A 75 23.70 -40.15 -37.98
N SER A 76 23.34 -38.92 -38.32
CA SER A 76 23.57 -37.70 -37.55
C SER A 76 22.24 -37.16 -37.06
N ILE A 77 22.15 -36.88 -35.77
CA ILE A 77 20.95 -36.38 -35.11
C ILE A 77 21.11 -34.89 -34.80
N HIS A 78 20.06 -34.13 -35.09
CA HIS A 78 19.91 -32.72 -34.76
C HIS A 78 18.54 -32.53 -34.11
N SER A 79 18.51 -32.41 -32.78
CA SER A 79 17.26 -32.18 -32.03
C SER A 79 17.22 -30.76 -31.50
N VAL A 80 16.16 -30.03 -31.85
CA VAL A 80 15.96 -28.63 -31.45
C VAL A 80 14.85 -28.56 -30.42
N LEU A 81 15.13 -28.01 -29.24
CA LEU A 81 14.19 -27.76 -28.16
C LEU A 81 13.98 -26.25 -27.99
N THR A 82 12.73 -25.80 -28.03
CA THR A 82 12.37 -24.39 -27.78
C THR A 82 11.87 -24.22 -26.35
N VAL A 83 12.51 -23.34 -25.57
CA VAL A 83 12.14 -23.07 -24.17
C VAL A 83 12.12 -21.58 -23.86
N SER A 84 11.28 -21.20 -22.90
CA SER A 84 11.33 -19.87 -22.27
C SER A 84 12.39 -19.86 -21.18
N LEU A 85 13.29 -18.88 -21.22
CA LEU A 85 14.38 -18.78 -20.24
C LEU A 85 13.89 -18.51 -18.83
N GLU A 86 14.44 -19.27 -17.89
CA GLU A 86 14.30 -19.06 -16.46
C GLU A 86 15.62 -18.49 -15.87
N PRO A 87 15.59 -17.83 -14.70
CA PRO A 87 16.77 -17.15 -14.13
C PRO A 87 18.00 -18.06 -13.98
N THR A 88 17.81 -19.33 -13.64
CA THR A 88 18.88 -20.32 -13.53
C THR A 88 18.33 -21.70 -13.82
N SER A 89 18.42 -22.14 -15.08
CA SER A 89 17.90 -23.45 -15.48
C SER A 89 18.92 -24.23 -16.30
N THR A 90 19.05 -25.51 -15.98
CA THR A 90 19.89 -26.47 -16.70
C THR A 90 19.01 -27.31 -17.59
N TYR A 91 19.42 -27.53 -18.83
CA TYR A 91 18.75 -28.43 -19.76
C TYR A 91 19.71 -29.54 -20.17
N SER A 92 19.20 -30.76 -20.25
CA SER A 92 19.97 -31.93 -20.63
C SER A 92 19.33 -32.67 -21.80
N CYS A 93 20.19 -33.11 -22.72
CA CYS A 93 19.86 -34.00 -23.84
C CYS A 93 20.48 -35.37 -23.53
N ARG A 94 19.65 -36.41 -23.50
CA ARG A 94 20.07 -37.81 -23.39
C ARG A 94 19.78 -38.54 -24.70
N LEU A 95 20.79 -39.20 -25.23
CA LEU A 95 20.76 -39.92 -26.50
C LEU A 95 21.05 -41.39 -26.22
N THR A 96 20.13 -42.29 -26.57
CA THR A 96 20.26 -43.74 -26.31
C THR A 96 20.29 -44.53 -27.61
N ASN A 97 21.31 -45.37 -27.79
CA ASN A 97 21.34 -46.35 -28.89
C ASN A 97 20.51 -47.59 -28.50
N PRO A 98 19.44 -47.96 -29.23
CA PRO A 98 18.52 -49.01 -28.82
C PRO A 98 19.10 -50.43 -28.90
N LEU A 99 20.19 -50.63 -29.66
CA LEU A 99 20.84 -51.94 -29.80
C LEU A 99 22.04 -52.10 -28.87
N LEU A 100 22.82 -51.03 -28.66
CA LEU A 100 23.99 -51.06 -27.78
C LEU A 100 23.62 -50.81 -26.31
N GLY A 101 22.49 -50.13 -26.05
CA GLY A 101 22.12 -49.66 -24.71
C GLY A 101 23.03 -48.55 -24.18
N GLU A 102 23.92 -48.00 -25.03
CA GLU A 102 24.79 -46.89 -24.66
C GLU A 102 24.02 -45.57 -24.60
N GLU A 103 24.32 -44.78 -23.57
CA GLU A 103 23.74 -43.47 -23.36
C GLU A 103 24.80 -42.36 -23.46
N GLY A 104 24.59 -41.41 -24.37
CA GLY A 104 25.30 -40.14 -24.41
C GLY A 104 24.47 -39.06 -23.72
N HIS A 105 25.09 -38.24 -22.87
CA HIS A 105 24.43 -37.10 -22.24
C HIS A 105 25.21 -35.80 -22.46
N ALA A 106 24.48 -34.70 -22.62
CA ALA A 106 25.03 -33.36 -22.67
C ALA A 106 24.10 -32.40 -21.95
N SER A 107 24.65 -31.47 -21.19
CA SER A 107 23.89 -30.46 -20.46
C SER A 107 24.43 -29.06 -20.72
N VAL A 108 23.53 -28.08 -20.64
CA VAL A 108 23.87 -26.67 -20.68
C VAL A 108 23.13 -25.97 -19.55
N THR A 109 23.84 -25.11 -18.82
CA THR A 109 23.26 -24.27 -17.78
C THR A 109 23.14 -22.86 -18.30
N ILE A 110 21.91 -22.34 -18.31
CA ILE A 110 21.63 -20.98 -18.72
C ILE A 110 21.39 -20.16 -17.46
N THR A 111 22.31 -19.24 -17.19
CA THR A 111 22.14 -18.22 -16.16
C THR A 111 21.48 -17.01 -16.84
N GLY A 112 20.17 -16.91 -16.70
CA GLY A 112 19.47 -15.68 -17.04
C GLY A 112 20.04 -14.54 -16.21
N GLN A 113 20.20 -13.36 -16.81
CA GLN A 113 20.61 -12.19 -16.05
C GLN A 113 19.59 -11.99 -14.93
N ASN A 114 20.06 -12.20 -13.70
CA ASN A 114 19.28 -12.04 -12.49
C ASN A 114 18.52 -10.72 -12.60
N MET A 115 17.19 -10.76 -12.48
CA MET A 115 16.36 -9.56 -12.35
C MET A 115 16.66 -8.88 -11.00
N VAL A 116 17.90 -8.44 -10.82
CA VAL A 116 18.26 -7.47 -9.83
C VAL A 116 17.68 -6.19 -10.39
N PHE A 117 16.55 -5.77 -9.83
CA PHE A 117 16.06 -4.40 -9.99
C PHE A 117 17.29 -3.48 -9.96
N PRO A 118 17.52 -2.67 -11.01
CA PRO A 118 18.72 -1.86 -11.07
C PRO A 118 18.82 -1.10 -9.75
N PRO A 119 20.01 -0.93 -9.17
CA PRO A 119 20.19 -0.20 -7.91
C PRO A 119 19.40 1.12 -7.91
N VAL A 120 19.31 1.77 -9.07
CA VAL A 120 18.49 2.94 -9.38
C VAL A 120 17.02 2.81 -8.92
N ALA A 121 16.36 1.69 -9.18
CA ALA A 121 14.97 1.48 -8.77
C ALA A 121 14.80 1.36 -7.24
N LEU A 122 15.81 0.84 -6.54
CA LEU A 122 15.83 0.87 -5.06
C LEU A 122 15.98 2.31 -4.54
N TRP A 123 16.83 3.13 -5.17
CA TRP A 123 16.95 4.54 -4.79
C TRP A 123 15.67 5.34 -5.05
N VAL A 124 14.95 5.02 -6.14
CA VAL A 124 13.67 5.67 -6.47
C VAL A 124 12.58 5.31 -5.45
N THR A 125 12.47 4.05 -5.04
CA THR A 125 11.47 3.64 -4.03
C THR A 125 11.77 4.26 -2.67
N VAL A 126 13.05 4.32 -2.27
CA VAL A 126 13.49 5.01 -1.05
C VAL A 126 13.18 6.50 -1.13
N GLY A 127 13.51 7.16 -2.26
CA GLY A 127 13.23 8.58 -2.47
C GLY A 127 11.73 8.89 -2.39
N LEU A 128 10.89 8.08 -3.05
CA LEU A 128 9.44 8.24 -3.01
C LEU A 128 8.89 8.05 -1.58
N ALA A 129 9.37 7.05 -0.85
CA ALA A 129 8.95 6.81 0.54
C ALA A 129 9.31 7.99 1.45
N VAL A 130 10.51 8.55 1.31
CA VAL A 130 10.95 9.74 2.05
C VAL A 130 10.09 10.96 1.70
N CYS A 131 9.77 11.16 0.41
CA CYS A 131 8.88 12.24 -0.02
C CYS A 131 7.47 12.09 0.56
N LEU A 132 6.90 10.89 0.55
CA LEU A 132 5.57 10.63 1.12
C LEU A 132 5.55 10.86 2.64
N LEU A 133 6.58 10.41 3.36
CA LEU A 133 6.75 10.69 4.79
C LEU A 133 6.87 12.18 5.08
N GLY A 134 7.67 12.91 4.29
CA GLY A 134 7.81 14.37 4.40
C GLY A 134 6.48 15.10 4.18
N LEU A 135 5.70 14.69 3.18
CA LEU A 135 4.38 15.26 2.91
C LEU A 135 3.39 14.98 4.05
N LEU A 136 3.37 13.76 4.59
CA LEU A 136 2.52 13.43 5.74
C LEU A 136 2.87 14.25 6.98
N ILE A 137 4.17 14.47 7.25
CA ILE A 137 4.63 15.31 8.36
C ILE A 137 4.23 16.78 8.13
N ALA A 138 4.39 17.30 6.91
CA ALA A 138 3.99 18.66 6.57
C ALA A 138 2.48 18.87 6.73
N LEU A 139 1.67 17.94 6.22
CA LEU A 139 0.21 17.97 6.39
C LEU A 139 -0.18 17.91 7.86
N ALA A 140 0.42 17.01 8.64
CA ALA A 140 0.16 16.92 10.08
C ALA A 140 0.54 18.22 10.80
N ALA A 141 1.66 18.87 10.44
CA ALA A 141 2.08 20.14 11.03
C ALA A 141 1.11 21.28 10.68
N VAL A 142 0.66 21.38 9.43
CA VAL A 142 -0.33 22.38 8.99
C VAL A 142 -1.67 22.15 9.68
N CYS A 143 -2.16 20.90 9.73
CA CYS A 143 -3.39 20.56 10.45
C CYS A 143 -3.29 20.95 11.93
N ARG A 144 -2.17 20.62 12.61
CA ARG A 144 -1.97 21.00 14.02
C ARG A 144 -1.95 22.53 14.21
N ARG A 145 -1.33 23.29 13.30
CA ARG A 145 -1.33 24.76 13.36
C ARG A 145 -2.74 25.33 13.21
N LYS A 146 -3.48 24.92 12.19
CA LYS A 146 -4.88 25.33 11.93
C LYS A 146 -5.79 25.03 13.12
N ILE A 147 -5.69 23.83 13.72
CA ILE A 147 -6.50 23.45 14.88
C ILE A 147 -6.13 24.29 16.11
N LYS A 148 -4.83 24.55 16.34
CA LYS A 148 -4.38 25.38 17.47
C LYS A 148 -4.87 26.82 17.36
N GLU A 149 -4.87 27.37 16.14
CA GLU A 149 -5.34 28.72 15.85
C GLU A 149 -6.85 28.85 16.09
N SER A 150 -7.64 27.92 15.52
CA SER A 150 -9.09 27.87 15.74
C SER A 150 -9.49 27.67 17.21
N CYS A 151 -8.73 26.87 17.97
CA CYS A 151 -9.02 26.65 19.39
C CYS A 151 -8.68 27.88 20.26
N LYS A 152 -7.65 28.66 19.89
CA LYS A 152 -7.35 29.94 20.54
C LYS A 152 -8.43 30.97 20.28
N GLU A 153 -8.88 31.08 19.03
CA GLU A 153 -9.97 32.00 18.65
C GLU A 153 -11.26 31.65 19.37
N ALA A 154 -11.64 30.37 19.41
CA ALA A 154 -12.84 29.91 20.12
C ALA A 154 -12.76 30.18 21.64
N ARG A 155 -11.58 30.00 22.26
CA ARG A 155 -11.40 30.30 23.69
C ARG A 155 -11.50 31.80 23.98
N ALA A 156 -10.86 32.64 23.17
CA ALA A 156 -10.93 34.09 23.32
C ALA A 156 -12.36 34.62 23.10
N ALA A 157 -13.11 34.03 22.17
CA ALA A 157 -14.52 34.37 21.96
C ALA A 157 -15.39 34.02 23.18
N LYS A 158 -15.19 32.84 23.79
CA LYS A 158 -15.90 32.45 25.02
C LYS A 158 -15.55 33.35 26.21
N GLU A 159 -14.27 33.64 26.41
CA GLU A 159 -13.83 34.52 27.51
C GLU A 159 -14.42 35.95 27.34
N LEU A 160 -14.61 36.43 26.11
CA LEU A 160 -15.27 37.70 25.84
C LEU A 160 -16.79 37.65 26.05
N GLU A 161 -17.44 36.54 25.71
CA GLU A 161 -18.87 36.30 25.94
C GLU A 161 -19.19 36.26 27.43
N GLU A 162 -18.47 35.43 28.21
CA GLU A 162 -18.60 35.33 29.67
C GLU A 162 -18.37 36.69 30.35
N ALA A 163 -17.39 37.47 29.86
CA ALA A 163 -17.12 38.81 30.39
C ALA A 163 -18.24 39.84 30.07
N LYS A 164 -18.98 39.66 28.97
CA LYS A 164 -20.14 40.50 28.63
C LYS A 164 -21.34 40.15 29.51
N GLU A 165 -21.65 38.87 29.65
CA GLU A 165 -22.74 38.42 30.51
C GLU A 165 -22.54 38.87 31.96
N LEU A 166 -21.30 38.81 32.47
CA LEU A 166 -20.99 39.29 33.82
C LEU A 166 -21.16 40.82 33.95
N LYS A 167 -20.88 41.60 32.90
CA LYS A 167 -21.08 43.05 32.92
C LYS A 167 -22.55 43.40 32.87
N GLU A 168 -23.32 42.78 31.98
CA GLU A 168 -24.77 42.99 31.88
C GLU A 168 -25.48 42.60 33.19
N ALA A 169 -25.06 41.52 33.84
CA ALA A 169 -25.58 41.12 35.14
C ALA A 169 -25.30 42.17 36.24
N LYS A 170 -24.11 42.77 36.25
CA LYS A 170 -23.75 43.83 37.22
C LYS A 170 -24.51 45.13 36.96
N GLU A 171 -24.64 45.53 35.70
CA GLU A 171 -25.42 46.73 35.34
C GLU A 171 -26.89 46.57 35.73
N LEU A 172 -27.45 45.36 35.61
CA LEU A 172 -28.81 45.06 36.05
C LEU A 172 -28.95 45.07 37.59
N GLU A 173 -27.95 44.58 38.32
CA GLU A 173 -27.91 44.62 39.78
C GLU A 173 -27.84 46.06 40.30
N GLU A 174 -26.91 46.86 39.76
CA GLU A 174 -26.77 48.28 40.10
C GLU A 174 -28.05 49.09 39.77
N ALA A 175 -28.73 48.77 38.66
CA ALA A 175 -29.99 49.41 38.30
C ALA A 175 -31.12 49.10 39.29
N LYS A 176 -31.21 47.86 39.79
CA LYS A 176 -32.19 47.46 40.81
C LYS A 176 -31.92 48.12 42.15
N GLU A 177 -30.66 48.15 42.59
CA GLU A 177 -30.29 48.84 43.83
C GLU A 177 -30.65 50.34 43.77
N LEU A 178 -30.49 50.98 42.60
CA LEU A 178 -30.89 52.38 42.41
C LEU A 178 -32.42 52.57 42.41
N GLU A 179 -33.18 51.62 41.88
CA GLU A 179 -34.65 51.64 41.90
C GLU A 179 -35.18 51.46 43.33
N GLU A 180 -34.68 50.47 44.07
CA GLU A 180 -35.03 50.25 45.47
C GLU A 180 -34.66 51.46 46.36
N ALA A 181 -33.53 52.11 46.09
CA ALA A 181 -33.14 53.33 46.81
C ALA A 181 -34.11 54.50 46.56
N LYS A 182 -34.62 54.66 45.34
CA LYS A 182 -35.60 55.69 44.99
C LYS A 182 -36.96 55.41 45.61
N GLU A 183 -37.43 54.16 45.56
CA GLU A 183 -38.69 53.78 46.20
C GLU A 183 -38.65 54.04 47.73
N LEU A 184 -37.50 53.80 48.37
CA LEU A 184 -37.31 54.09 49.79
C LEU A 184 -37.29 55.61 50.07
N GLU A 185 -36.72 56.41 49.17
CA GLU A 185 -36.73 57.88 49.27
C GLU A 185 -38.16 58.43 49.13
N GLU A 186 -38.91 58.00 48.10
CA GLU A 186 -40.31 58.38 47.90
C GLU A 186 -41.19 57.96 49.08
N ALA A 187 -40.96 56.77 49.67
CA ALA A 187 -41.69 56.30 50.85
C ALA A 187 -41.44 57.19 52.08
N LYS A 188 -40.20 57.65 52.28
CA LYS A 188 -39.85 58.59 53.37
C LYS A 188 -40.50 59.95 53.17
N GLU A 189 -40.47 60.50 51.96
CA GLU A 189 -41.13 61.78 51.66
C GLU A 189 -42.65 61.70 51.91
N LEU A 190 -43.29 60.55 51.59
CA LEU A 190 -44.71 60.33 51.86
C LEU A 190 -45.02 60.21 53.37
N GLU A 191 -44.12 59.60 54.14
CA GLU A 191 -44.23 59.53 55.61
C GLU A 191 -44.11 60.92 56.24
N GLU A 192 -43.08 61.69 55.88
CA GLU A 192 -42.93 63.08 56.33
C GLU A 192 -44.15 63.95 55.96
N ALA A 193 -44.73 63.76 54.77
CA ALA A 193 -45.93 64.47 54.34
C ALA A 193 -47.20 64.09 55.13
N LYS A 194 -47.29 62.84 55.63
CA LYS A 194 -48.40 62.39 56.50
C LYS A 194 -48.28 62.99 57.89
N GLU A 195 -47.09 62.93 58.50
CA GLU A 195 -46.81 63.54 59.80
C GLU A 195 -47.17 65.04 59.81
N LEU A 196 -46.85 65.77 58.72
CA LEU A 196 -47.21 67.18 58.58
C LEU A 196 -48.73 67.42 58.44
N LYS A 197 -49.48 66.49 57.85
CA LYS A 197 -50.94 66.58 57.75
C LYS A 197 -51.61 66.31 59.10
N GLU A 198 -51.17 65.28 59.82
CA GLU A 198 -51.69 64.99 61.16
C GLU A 198 -51.42 66.16 62.13
N ALA A 199 -50.24 66.78 62.06
CA ALA A 199 -49.94 67.99 62.84
C ALA A 199 -50.88 69.16 62.51
N LYS A 200 -51.27 69.33 61.24
CA LYS A 200 -52.23 70.38 60.83
C LYS A 200 -53.67 70.07 61.22
N GLU A 201 -54.08 68.81 61.21
CA GLU A 201 -55.41 68.42 61.69
C GLU A 201 -55.55 68.65 63.21
N LEU A 202 -54.48 68.40 63.98
CA LEU A 202 -54.42 68.72 65.41
C LEU A 202 -54.51 70.24 65.68
N ASP A 203 -53.83 71.08 64.90
CA ASP A 203 -53.94 72.55 65.00
C ASP A 203 -55.37 73.04 64.64
N GLU A 204 -56.02 72.42 63.64
CA GLU A 204 -57.41 72.77 63.27
C GLU A 204 -58.43 72.33 64.33
N GLU A 205 -58.17 71.22 65.02
CA GLU A 205 -59.00 70.73 66.13
C GLU A 205 -58.79 71.58 67.41
N GLU A 206 -57.56 72.01 67.72
CA GLU A 206 -57.30 73.00 68.79
C GLU A 206 -57.99 74.35 68.50
N SER A 207 -57.98 74.81 67.25
CA SER A 207 -58.68 76.03 66.86
C SER A 207 -60.21 75.95 67.03
N LYS A 208 -60.81 74.75 66.99
CA LYS A 208 -62.25 74.54 67.24
C LYS A 208 -62.58 74.49 68.74
N ILE A 209 -61.68 73.95 69.57
CA ILE A 209 -61.84 73.89 71.03
C ILE A 209 -61.72 75.29 71.67
N ALA A 210 -60.90 76.18 71.11
CA ALA A 210 -60.74 77.56 71.58
C ALA A 210 -61.98 78.48 71.39
N MET A 211 -63.04 77.99 70.73
CA MET A 211 -64.27 78.76 70.45
C MET A 211 -65.47 78.38 71.33
N ILE A 212 -65.28 77.62 72.41
CA ILE A 212 -66.32 77.36 73.42
C ILE A 212 -66.19 78.38 74.57
N PRO A 213 -67.06 79.39 74.70
CA PRO A 213 -67.03 80.30 75.82
C PRO A 213 -67.70 79.68 77.07
N LEU A 214 -66.97 79.74 78.18
CA LEU A 214 -67.49 79.66 79.55
C LEU A 214 -68.61 80.69 79.77
N LYS A 215 -69.80 80.24 80.19
CA LYS A 215 -70.78 81.09 80.87
C LYS A 215 -71.63 80.26 81.85
N SER A 216 -71.52 80.66 83.12
CA SER A 216 -72.51 80.65 84.23
C SER A 216 -73.47 79.48 84.39
#